data_AF-H0HR45-F1
#
_entry.id   AF-H0HR45-F1
#
_cell.length_a   1.000
_cell.length_b   1.000
_cell.length_c   1.000
_cell.angle_alpha   90.00
_cell.angle_beta   90.00
_cell.angle_gamma   90.00
#
_symmetry.space_group_name_H-M   'P 1'
#
loop_
_entity.id
_entity.type
_entity.pdbx_description
1 polymer ?
#
loop_
_entity_poly.entity_id
_entity_poly.type
_entity_poly.pdbx_seq_one_letter_code
_entity_poly.pdbx_strand_id
1 'polypeptide(L)' 'MKIKLLVSRSGPAGAFSPGDEIDVGEAEAKRMFEAQPPQAVPVREARLATEVATKKGK' A
#
# COMPACT_ATOMS: atom_id res chain seq x y z
N MET A 1 0.39 -8.69 0.54
CA MET A 1 1.35 -7.77 -0.10
C MET A 1 0.71 -6.39 -0.12
N LYS A 2 1.43 -5.40 0.40
CA LYS A 2 0.89 -4.04 0.51
C LYS A 2 1.03 -3.27 -0.80
N ILE A 3 -0.08 -2.68 -1.25
CA ILE A 3 -0.15 -1.87 -2.46
C ILE A 3 -0.82 -0.54 -2.15
N LYS A 4 -0.44 0.50 -2.88
CA LYS A 4 -1.07 1.82 -2.82
C LYS A 4 -1.96 1.98 -4.04
N LEU A 5 -3.23 2.25 -3.82
CA LEU A 5 -4.19 2.42 -4.91
C LEU A 5 -3.96 3.74 -5.63
N LEU A 6 -4.05 3.72 -6.95
CA LEU A 6 -4.09 4.93 -7.79
C LEU A 6 -5.51 5.29 -8.21
N VAL A 7 -6.44 4.34 -8.09
CA VAL A 7 -7.84 4.49 -8.46
C VAL A 7 -8.74 4.09 -7.30
N SER A 8 -9.93 4.70 -7.23
CA SER A 8 -10.95 4.30 -6.27
C SER A 8 -11.36 2.87 -6.55
N ARG A 9 -11.48 2.07 -5.50
CA ARG A 9 -11.89 0.67 -5.60
C ARG A 9 -12.94 0.37 -4.54
N SER A 10 -14.03 -0.28 -4.94
CA SER A 10 -14.97 -0.88 -4.00
C SER A 10 -14.82 -2.40 -4.02
N GLY A 11 -14.97 -3.02 -2.86
CA GLY A 11 -14.93 -4.46 -2.70
C GLY A 11 -15.73 -4.90 -1.47
N PRO A 12 -15.79 -6.21 -1.22
CA PRO A 12 -16.51 -6.75 -0.06
C PRO A 12 -15.94 -6.28 1.29
N ALA A 13 -14.68 -5.83 1.31
CA ALA A 13 -14.05 -5.23 2.49
C ALA A 13 -14.34 -3.73 2.68
N GLY A 14 -15.01 -3.08 1.73
CA GLY A 14 -15.32 -1.66 1.77
C GLY A 14 -14.90 -0.89 0.51
N ALA A 15 -15.01 0.42 0.58
CA ALA A 15 -14.53 1.34 -0.44
C ALA A 15 -13.18 1.91 -0.02
N PHE A 16 -12.23 1.91 -0.97
CA PHE A 16 -10.89 2.43 -0.83
C PHE A 16 -10.68 3.55 -1.85
N SER A 17 -10.07 4.63 -1.40
CA SER A 17 -9.80 5.80 -2.20
C SER A 17 -8.40 5.73 -2.84
N PRO A 18 -8.15 6.49 -3.91
CA PRO A 18 -6.80 6.69 -4.43
C PRO A 18 -5.88 7.20 -3.32
N GLY A 19 -4.73 6.57 -3.17
CA GLY A 19 -3.75 6.86 -2.14
C GLY A 19 -3.80 5.92 -0.93
N ASP A 20 -4.89 5.17 -0.77
CA ASP A 20 -5.00 4.20 0.32
C ASP A 20 -4.06 3.02 0.12
N GLU A 21 -3.50 2.54 1.22
CA GLU A 21 -2.66 1.35 1.26
C GLU A 21 -3.49 0.15 1.72
N ILE A 22 -3.60 -0.85 0.86
CA ILE A 22 -4.34 -2.08 1.14
C ILE A 22 -3.42 -3.29 1.03
N ASP A 23 -3.69 -4.32 1.84
CA ASP A 23 -3.02 -5.61 1.68
C ASP A 23 -3.85 -6.51 0.75
N VAL A 24 -3.22 -6.98 -0.32
CA VAL A 24 -3.81 -7.91 -1.29
C VAL A 24 -2.86 -9.08 -1.55
N GLY A 25 -3.38 -10.17 -2.13
CA GLY A 25 -2.54 -11.28 -2.56
C GLY A 25 -1.57 -10.87 -3.69
N GLU A 26 -0.42 -11.54 -3.79
CA GLU A 26 0.61 -11.22 -4.81
C GLU A 26 0.10 -11.32 -6.25
N ALA A 27 -0.72 -12.33 -6.55
CA ALA A 27 -1.32 -12.51 -7.88
C ALA A 27 -2.26 -11.36 -8.26
N GLU A 28 -2.98 -10.82 -7.28
CA GLU A 28 -3.86 -9.67 -7.46
C GLU A 28 -3.06 -8.38 -7.61
N ALA A 29 -2.07 -8.15 -6.72
CA ALA A 29 -1.14 -7.03 -6.81
C ALA A 29 -0.51 -6.94 -8.20
N LYS A 30 0.01 -8.07 -8.71
CA LYS A 30 0.61 -8.14 -10.04
C LYS A 30 -0.36 -7.71 -11.14
N ARG A 31 -1.61 -8.20 -11.13
CA ARG A 31 -2.64 -7.76 -12.09
C ARG A 31 -2.94 -6.27 -11.99
N MET A 32 -2.93 -5.71 -10.79
CA MET A 32 -3.19 -4.28 -10.57
C MET A 32 -2.03 -3.40 -11.06
N PHE A 33 -0.80 -3.90 -10.99
CA PHE A 33 0.40 -3.22 -11.51
C PHE A 33 0.51 -3.31 -13.04
N GLU A 34 0.13 -4.45 -13.61
CA GLU A 34 0.20 -4.72 -15.06
C GLU A 34 -0.97 -4.11 -15.85
N ALA A 35 -2.00 -3.60 -15.19
CA ALA A 35 -3.09 -2.87 -15.84
C ALA A 35 -2.57 -1.61 -16.56
N GLN A 36 -3.20 -1.24 -17.68
CA GLN A 36 -2.96 0.02 -18.38
C GLN A 36 -4.27 0.81 -18.53
N PRO A 37 -4.45 1.94 -17.82
CA PRO A 37 -3.49 2.55 -16.88
C PRO A 37 -3.30 1.72 -15.58
N PRO A 38 -2.15 1.82 -14.90
CA PRO A 38 -1.90 1.12 -13.64
C PRO A 38 -2.94 1.48 -12.58
N GLN A 39 -3.44 0.48 -11.87
CA GLN A 39 -4.47 0.69 -10.82
C GLN A 39 -3.87 0.84 -9.44
N ALA A 40 -2.65 0.34 -9.24
CA ALA A 40 -1.94 0.40 -7.97
C ALA A 40 -0.43 0.48 -8.19
N VAL A 41 0.30 0.82 -7.13
CA VAL A 41 1.76 0.75 -7.08
C VAL A 41 2.20 -0.05 -5.86
N PRO A 42 3.32 -0.80 -5.93
CA PRO A 42 3.82 -1.52 -4.77
C PRO A 42 4.23 -0.52 -3.69
N VAL A 43 3.73 -0.72 -2.47
CA VAL A 43 4.27 0.00 -1.30
C VAL A 43 5.57 -0.70 -0.97
N ARG A 44 6.68 -0.07 -1.34
CA ARG A 44 7.96 -0.41 -0.73
C ARG A 44 7.83 0.06 0.71
N GLU A 45 7.50 -0.86 1.61
CA GLU A 45 7.88 -0.67 3.00
C GLU A 45 9.40 -0.52 2.94
N ALA A 46 9.88 0.72 2.94
CA ALA A 46 11.19 1.00 3.47
C ALA A 46 11.10 0.38 4.86
N ARG A 47 11.67 -0.83 5.00
CA ARG A 47 11.88 -1.50 6.28
C ARG A 47 12.35 -0.38 7.19
N LEU A 48 11.44 0.14 8.00
CA LEU A 48 11.72 1.28 8.86
C LEU A 48 12.92 0.81 9.64
N ALA A 49 14.10 1.36 9.31
CA ALA A 49 15.18 1.41 10.25
C ALA A 49 14.51 2.01 11.47
N THR A 50 14.38 1.18 12.50
CA THR A 50 13.67 1.50 13.72
C THR A 50 14.42 2.66 14.36
N GLU A 51 14.14 3.89 13.95
CA GLU A 51 14.60 5.08 14.63
C GLU A 51 13.70 5.25 15.84
N VAL A 52 13.96 4.41 16.85
CA VAL A 52 13.49 4.63 18.22
C VAL A 52 14.08 5.97 18.65
N ALA A 53 13.23 7.01 18.64
CA ALA A 53 13.53 8.27 19.30
C ALA A 53 13.75 7.99 20.80
N THR A 54 15.01 7.87 21.23
CA THR A 54 15.33 7.82 22.65
C THR A 54 15.14 9.22 23.21
N LYS A 55 14.05 9.44 23.95
CA LYS A 55 13.94 10.63 24.81
C LYS A 55 15.01 10.50 25.90
N LYS A 56 16.15 11.18 25.74
CA LYS A 56 17.03 11.46 26.87
C LYS A 56 16.43 12.62 27.64
N GLY A 57 15.63 12.29 28.65
CA GLY A 57 15.10 13.26 29.60
C GLY A 57 16.19 13.76 30.54
N LYS A 58 16.15 15.08 30.76
CA LYS A 58 16.66 15.91 31.87
C LYS A 58 18.14 15.83 32.25
#